data_AF-A0A7W3X4X9-F1
#
_entry.id   AF-A0A7W3X4X9-F1
#
_cell.length_a   1.000
_cell.length_b   1.000
_cell.length_c   1.000
_cell.angle_alpha   90.00
_cell.angle_beta   90.00
_cell.angle_gamma   90.00
#
_symmetry.space_group_name_H-M   'P 1'
#
loop_
_entity.id
_entity.type
_entity.pdbx_description
1 polymer ?
#
loop_
_entity_poly.entity_id
_entity_poly.type
_entity_poly.pdbx_seq_one_letter_code
_entity_poly.pdbx_strand_id
1 'polypeptide(L)' 'MLPNKKLIKLKAVMDCTGLGRSTVYNYIAENQFPKPVSLGLRAVAWVESEVQDWILERIEERDLHCELGNFLVIFTSTLD' A
#
# COMPACT_ATOMS: atom_id res chain seq x y z
N MET A 1 7.79 23.68 9.76
CA MET A 1 7.05 22.63 10.50
C MET A 1 7.39 21.31 9.88
N LEU A 2 8.02 20.38 10.60
CA LEU A 2 8.22 19.04 10.06
C LEU A 2 6.85 18.34 10.05
N PRO A 3 6.42 17.76 8.92
CA PRO A 3 5.20 16.95 8.90
C PRO A 3 5.35 15.87 9.98
N ASN A 4 4.30 15.67 10.78
CA ASN A 4 4.32 14.74 11.90
C ASN A 4 4.52 13.32 11.36
N LYS A 5 5.77 12.85 11.35
CA LYS A 5 6.13 11.50 10.92
C LYS A 5 6.00 10.56 12.11
N LYS A 6 4.85 9.88 12.18
CA LYS A 6 4.57 8.87 13.19
C LYS A 6 5.06 7.50 12.71
N LEU A 7 5.63 6.73 13.64
CA LEU A 7 6.01 5.35 13.40
C LEU A 7 4.99 4.40 14.04
N ILE A 8 4.59 3.38 13.29
CA ILE A 8 3.60 2.39 13.70
C ILE A 8 4.21 0.99 13.74
N LYS A 9 3.84 0.19 14.74
CA LYS A 9 4.28 -1.21 14.87
C LYS A 9 3.43 -2.13 13.99
N LEU A 10 3.93 -3.35 13.77
CA LEU A 10 3.26 -4.38 12.96
C LEU A 10 1.77 -4.58 13.31
N LYS A 11 1.39 -4.51 14.60
CA LYS A 11 -0.02 -4.62 15.01
C LYS A 11 -0.88 -3.54 14.34
N ALA A 12 -0.47 -2.28 14.42
CA ALA A 12 -1.18 -1.18 13.80
C ALA A 12 -1.16 -1.27 12.26
N VAL A 13 -0.06 -1.75 11.66
CA VAL A 13 0.00 -2.01 10.22
C VAL A 13 -1.06 -3.04 9.79
N MET A 14 -1.19 -4.14 10.52
CA MET A 14 -2.23 -5.15 10.26
C MET A 14 -3.63 -4.57 10.48
N ASP A 15 -3.83 -3.76 11.52
CA ASP A 15 -5.12 -3.11 11.81
C ASP A 15 -5.50 -2.11 10.69
N CYS A 16 -4.54 -1.37 10.12
CA CYS A 16 -4.79 -0.43 9.01
C CYS A 16 -5.04 -1.13 7.67
N THR A 17 -4.30 -2.19 7.36
CA THR A 17 -4.32 -2.85 6.04
C THR A 17 -5.28 -4.03 5.96
N GLY A 18 -5.73 -4.55 7.11
CA GLY A 18 -6.50 -5.80 7.19
C GLY A 18 -5.68 -7.06 6.86
N LEU A 19 -4.37 -6.93 6.62
CA LEU A 19 -3.51 -8.03 6.23
C LEU A 19 -3.04 -8.85 7.43
N GLY A 20 -2.87 -10.15 7.22
CA GLY A 20 -2.18 -11.03 8.17
C GLY A 20 -0.67 -10.78 8.19
N ARG A 21 -0.03 -11.12 9.32
CA ARG A 21 1.42 -10.98 9.51
C ARG A 21 2.25 -11.57 8.38
N SER A 22 1.94 -12.81 7.98
CA SER A 22 2.69 -13.51 6.91
C SER A 22 2.59 -12.76 5.59
N THR A 23 1.40 -12.28 5.24
CA THR A 23 1.17 -11.50 4.02
C THR A 23 1.98 -10.21 4.01
N VAL A 24 2.03 -9.50 5.14
CA VAL A 24 2.88 -8.29 5.26
C VAL A 24 4.35 -8.64 4.99
N TYR A 25 4.88 -9.71 5.59
CA TYR A 25 6.27 -10.11 5.34
C TYR A 25 6.52 -10.62 3.93
N ASN A 26 5.56 -11.30 3.31
CA ASN A 26 5.65 -11.74 1.92
C ASN A 26 5.73 -10.53 0.98
N TYR A 27 4.86 -9.53 1.15
CA TYR A 27 4.92 -8.31 0.34
C TYR A 27 6.21 -7.52 0.58
N ILE A 28 6.75 -7.49 1.80
CA ILE A 28 8.07 -6.90 2.06
C ILE A 28 9.16 -7.65 1.27
N ALA A 29 9.13 -8.99 1.26
CA ALA A 29 10.08 -9.81 0.53
C ALA A 29 9.98 -9.61 -1.00
N GLU A 30 8.76 -9.39 -1.50
CA GLU A 30 8.47 -9.11 -2.90
C GLU A 30 8.68 -7.63 -3.28
N ASN A 31 9.12 -6.78 -2.34
CA ASN A 31 9.23 -5.32 -2.49
C ASN A 31 7.91 -4.62 -2.89
N GLN A 32 6.77 -5.22 -2.54
CA GLN A 32 5.42 -4.71 -2.78
C GLN A 32 4.85 -3.95 -1.58
N PHE A 33 5.59 -3.80 -0.48
CA PHE A 33 5.15 -3.11 0.74
C PHE A 33 6.26 -2.22 1.32
N PRO A 34 5.94 -1.12 2.01
CA PRO A 34 6.93 -0.27 2.66
C PRO A 34 7.90 -1.03 3.56
N LYS A 35 9.20 -0.68 3.46
CA LYS A 35 10.25 -1.35 4.23
C LYS A 35 10.20 -0.91 5.69
N PRO A 36 10.39 -1.84 6.65
CA PRO A 36 10.44 -1.47 8.05
C PRO A 36 11.69 -0.63 8.38
N VAL A 37 11.51 0.37 9.23
CA VAL A 37 12.55 1.11 9.92
C VAL A 37 12.96 0.35 11.18
N SER A 38 14.25 0.05 11.31
CA SER A 38 14.80 -0.56 12.52
C SER A 38 14.85 0.46 13.65
N LEU A 39 14.22 0.14 14.78
CA LEU A 39 14.24 0.92 16.02
C LEU A 39 15.25 0.38 17.04
N GLY A 40 15.96 -0.68 16.70
CA GLY A 40 16.93 -1.35 17.56
C GLY A 40 16.98 -2.86 17.30
N LEU A 41 17.66 -3.58 18.19
CA LEU A 41 18.03 -5.00 18.00
C LEU A 41 16.86 -5.96 17.72
N ARG A 42 15.66 -5.67 18.22
CA ARG A 42 14.49 -6.57 18.11
C ARG A 42 13.19 -5.83 17.75
N ALA A 43 13.29 -4.55 17.41
CA ALA A 43 12.13 -3.70 17.20
C ALA A 43 12.18 -3.06 15.82
N VAL A 44 11.09 -3.22 15.08
CA VAL A 44 10.87 -2.59 13.77
C VAL A 44 9.54 -1.85 13.77
N ALA A 45 9.46 -0.78 12.99
CA ALA A 45 8.26 0.01 12.78
C ALA A 45 8.19 0.50 11.34
N TRP A 46 7.04 0.98 10.92
CA TRP A 46 6.81 1.56 9.60
C TRP A 46 6.45 3.02 9.74
N VAL A 47 6.77 3.82 8.72
CA VAL A 47 6.29 5.20 8.65
C VAL A 47 4.79 5.15 8.33
N GLU A 48 3.98 5.79 9.18
CA GLU A 48 2.52 5.76 9.04
C GLU A 48 2.08 6.27 7.67
N SER A 49 2.68 7.35 7.16
CA SER A 49 2.36 7.89 5.84
C SER A 49 2.64 6.90 4.71
N GLU A 50 3.77 6.20 4.72
CA GLU A 50 4.09 5.22 3.67
C GLU A 50 3.08 4.07 3.62
N VAL A 51 2.56 3.66 4.78
CA VAL A 51 1.51 2.63 4.85
C VAL A 51 0.18 3.18 4.34
N GLN A 52 -0.16 4.44 4.64
CA GLN A 52 -1.36 5.08 4.09
C GLN A 52 -1.27 5.27 2.57
N ASP A 53 -0.13 5.72 2.07
CA ASP A 53 0.13 5.88 0.63
C ASP A 53 -0.02 4.53 -0.08
N TRP A 54 0.53 3.45 0.49
CA TRP A 54 0.34 2.10 -0.04
C TRP A 54 -1.13 1.66 -0.08
N ILE A 55 -1.93 2.00 0.94
CA ILE A 55 -3.38 1.71 0.94
C ILE A 55 -4.09 2.50 -0.17
N LEU A 56 -3.74 3.78 -0.33
CA LEU A 56 -4.30 4.62 -1.38
C LEU A 56 -3.98 4.06 -2.77
N GLU A 57 -2.74 3.65 -3.03
CA GLU A 57 -2.38 3.00 -4.29
C GLU A 57 -3.24 1.75 -4.58
N ARG A 58 -3.54 0.91 -3.58
CA ARG A 58 -4.39 -0.27 -3.79
C ARG A 58 -5.84 0.11 -4.10
N ILE A 59 -6.32 1.20 -3.50
CA ILE A 59 -7.65 1.76 -3.78
C ILE A 59 -7.68 2.32 -5.20
N GLU A 60 -6.68 3.11 -5.58
CA GLU A 60 -6.54 3.67 -6.92
C GLU A 60 -6.40 2.58 -7.98
N GLU A 61 -5.59 1.54 -7.77
CA GLU A 61 -5.49 0.41 -8.69
C GLU A 61 -6.82 -0.30 -8.90
N ARG A 62 -7.60 -0.50 -7.82
CA ARG A 62 -8.95 -1.07 -7.90
C ARG A 62 -9.87 -0.15 -8.72
N ASP A 63 -9.86 1.14 -8.45
CA ASP A 63 -10.76 2.11 -9.07
C ASP A 63 -10.38 2.36 -10.55
N LEU A 64 -9.09 2.39 -10.87
CA LEU A 64 -8.57 2.41 -12.24
C LEU A 64 -8.96 1.13 -13.00
N HIS A 65 -8.98 -0.03 -12.35
CA HIS A 65 -9.45 -1.26 -12.99
C HIS A 65 -10.94 -1.19 -13.36
N CYS A 66 -11.73 -0.37 -12.65
CA CYS A 66 -13.09 -0.04 -13.05
C CYS A 66 -13.15 0.98 -14.20
N GLU A 67 -12.28 2.00 -14.22
CA GLU A 67 -12.28 3.04 -15.27
C GLU A 67 -11.69 2.57 -16.61
N LEU A 68 -10.66 1.71 -16.60
CA LEU A 68 -10.09 1.12 -17.81
C LEU A 68 -11.02 0.10 -18.47
N GLY A 69 -11.93 -0.48 -17.68
CA GLY A 69 -13.07 -1.23 -18.21
C GLY A 69 -14.01 -0.38 -19.06
N ASN A 70 -14.06 0.95 -18.84
CA ASN A 70 -14.78 1.90 -19.69
C ASN A 70 -13.90 2.45 -20.82
N PHE A 71 -12.63 2.78 -20.54
CA PHE A 71 -11.71 3.38 -21.52
C PHE A 71 -11.39 2.42 -22.68
N LEU A 72 -11.19 1.12 -22.43
CA LEU A 72 -10.90 0.16 -23.50
C LEU A 72 -12.08 0.02 -24.48
N VAL A 73 -13.33 0.10 -23.99
CA VAL A 73 -14.54 0.04 -24.85
C VAL A 73 -14.65 1.26 -25.76
N ILE A 74 -14.31 2.47 -25.28
CA ILE A 74 -14.42 3.70 -26.09
C ILE A 74 -13.36 3.71 -27.20
N PHE A 75 -12.15 3.21 -26.92
CA PHE A 75 -11.05 3.19 -27.88
C PHE A 75 -11.21 2.10 -28.95
N THR A 76 -11.86 0.97 -28.65
CA THR A 76 -12.13 -0.07 -29.65
C THR A 76 -13.36 0.19 -30.51
N SER A 77 -14.27 1.08 -30.09
CA SER A 77 -15.54 1.35 -30.82
C SER A 77 -15.51 2.58 -31.73
N THR A 78 -14.40 3.32 -31.81
CA THR A 78 -14.23 4.44 -32.77
C THR A 78 -13.28 4.08 -33.93
N LEU A 79 -12.88 2.81 -34.02
CA LEU A 79 -12.20 2.24 -35.18
C LEU A 79 -13.08 1.13 -35.79
N ASP A 80 -14.27 1.52 -36.26
CA ASP A 80 -14.98 0.87 -37.36
C ASP A 80 -15.76 1.95 -38.12
#